data_AF-A0A3N5MJ50-F1
#
_entry.id   AF-A0A3N5MJ50-F1
#
_cell.length_a   1.000
_cell.length_b   1.000
_cell.length_c   1.000
_cell.angle_alpha   90.00
_cell.angle_beta   90.00
_cell.angle_gamma   90.00
#
_symmetry.space_group_name_H-M   'P 1'
#
loop_
_entity.id
_entity.type
_entity.pdbx_description
1 polymer ?
#
loop_
_entity_poly.entity_id
_entity_poly.type
_entity_poly.pdbx_seq_one_letter_code
_entity_poly.pdbx_strand_id
1 'polypeptide(L)'
;MVVLNTGNVGIGTSTPTARLDVAGDVRVRGTIVYGAPAIAVPDYVFGRDYQLMPLSELEQYVTREKHLPNVPNAGEIQENGVDVGQFQMRLLEKIEELTLYTVAQAKVIDRQNSETADLKERIGVLEQTIKQLLAERDRD
;
A
#
# COMPACT_ATOMS: atom_id res chain seq x y z
N MET A 1 6.93 -32.84 23.41
CA MET A 1 7.06 -31.55 24.10
C MET A 1 8.27 -31.63 25.00
N VAL A 2 9.14 -30.63 24.97
CA VAL A 2 10.26 -30.48 25.92
C VAL A 2 10.13 -29.14 26.63
N VAL A 3 10.55 -29.08 27.88
CA VAL A 3 10.72 -27.83 28.64
C VAL A 3 12.15 -27.84 29.15
N LEU A 4 12.97 -26.90 28.69
CA LEU A 4 14.36 -26.78 29.11
C LEU A 4 14.46 -26.05 30.45
N ASN A 5 15.54 -26.27 31.20
CA ASN A 5 15.80 -25.55 32.45
C ASN A 5 15.95 -24.03 32.24
N THR A 6 16.14 -23.59 31.00
CA THR A 6 16.15 -22.17 30.59
C THR A 6 14.74 -21.57 30.48
N GLY A 7 13.68 -22.37 30.60
CA GLY A 7 12.29 -21.97 30.44
C GLY A 7 11.76 -22.05 29.00
N ASN A 8 12.59 -22.44 28.02
CA ASN A 8 12.13 -22.62 26.64
C ASN A 8 11.25 -23.87 26.52
N VAL A 9 10.13 -23.73 25.81
CA VAL A 9 9.18 -24.80 25.52
C VAL A 9 9.28 -25.17 24.04
N GLY A 10 9.61 -26.43 23.76
CA GLY A 10 9.60 -27.01 22.41
C GLY A 10 8.40 -27.93 22.20
N ILE A 11 7.61 -27.70 21.16
CA ILE A 11 6.53 -28.58 20.71
C ILE A 11 6.93 -29.16 19.35
N GLY A 12 7.06 -30.48 19.24
CA GLY A 12 7.57 -31.13 18.02
C GLY A 12 9.10 -31.03 17.80
N THR A 13 9.82 -30.31 18.66
CA THR A 13 11.30 -30.21 18.65
C THR A 13 11.87 -30.48 20.05
N SER A 14 13.08 -31.03 20.13
CA SER A 14 13.85 -31.22 21.39
C SER A 14 14.87 -30.11 21.64
N THR A 15 15.12 -29.25 20.66
CA THR A 15 16.12 -28.18 20.70
C THR A 15 15.47 -26.83 20.34
N PRO A 16 14.57 -26.30 21.18
CA PRO A 16 13.87 -25.06 20.91
C PRO A 16 14.84 -23.86 20.83
N THR A 17 14.69 -23.04 19.79
CA THR A 17 15.51 -21.85 19.52
C THR A 17 14.87 -20.55 20.00
N ALA A 18 13.58 -20.59 20.34
CA ALA A 18 12.82 -19.49 20.93
C ALA A 18 12.18 -19.93 22.26
N ARG A 19 11.60 -18.96 23.01
CA ARG A 19 10.89 -19.26 24.28
C ARG A 19 9.74 -20.24 24.09
N LEU A 20 9.03 -20.12 22.98
CA LEU A 20 8.09 -21.11 22.49
C LEU A 20 8.47 -21.40 21.03
N ASP A 21 8.86 -22.63 20.75
CA ASP A 21 9.24 -23.10 19.42
C ASP A 21 8.38 -24.31 19.05
N VAL A 22 7.65 -24.20 17.94
CA VAL A 22 6.68 -25.20 17.49
C VAL A 22 7.09 -25.69 16.10
N ALA A 23 7.58 -26.93 16.03
CA ALA A 23 7.83 -27.62 14.77
C ALA A 23 6.52 -28.28 14.28
N GLY A 24 5.62 -27.46 13.75
CA GLY A 24 4.31 -27.86 13.24
C GLY A 24 3.28 -26.73 13.25
N ASP A 25 2.02 -27.06 13.03
CA ASP A 25 0.95 -26.07 13.00
C ASP A 25 0.53 -25.63 14.40
N VAL A 26 0.18 -24.34 14.52
CA VAL A 26 -0.42 -23.77 15.74
C VAL A 26 -1.90 -23.51 15.49
N ARG A 27 -2.78 -24.19 16.24
CA ARG A 27 -4.23 -23.93 16.22
C ARG A 27 -4.66 -23.20 17.48
N VAL A 28 -5.09 -21.95 17.35
CA VAL A 28 -5.57 -21.13 18.48
C VAL A 28 -7.08 -20.90 18.34
N ARG A 29 -7.84 -21.16 19.41
CA ARG A 29 -9.28 -20.85 19.48
C ARG A 29 -9.58 -19.48 20.12
N GLY A 30 -8.60 -18.91 20.83
CA GLY A 30 -8.66 -17.58 21.42
C GLY A 30 -7.92 -16.54 20.58
N THR A 31 -7.59 -15.42 21.23
CA THR A 31 -6.90 -14.30 20.59
C THR A 31 -5.38 -14.45 20.70
N ILE A 32 -4.67 -14.13 19.62
CA ILE A 32 -3.23 -13.87 19.64
C ILE A 32 -3.06 -12.36 19.64
N VAL A 33 -2.42 -11.81 20.67
CA VAL A 33 -2.15 -10.37 20.79
C VAL A 33 -0.67 -10.12 20.49
N TYR A 34 -0.40 -9.26 19.52
CA TYR A 34 0.95 -8.83 19.18
C TYR A 34 1.23 -7.46 19.80
N GLY A 35 2.32 -7.35 20.59
CA GLY A 35 2.93 -6.12 21.14
C GLY A 35 2.05 -5.09 21.88
N ALA A 36 1.05 -5.51 22.64
CA ALA A 36 0.44 -4.65 23.65
C ALA A 36 1.37 -4.49 24.89
N PRO A 37 1.42 -3.31 25.54
CA PRO A 37 0.59 -2.12 25.28
C PRO A 37 1.15 -1.14 24.21
N ALA A 38 2.29 -1.40 23.58
CA ALA A 38 2.86 -0.46 22.61
C ALA A 38 3.56 -1.14 21.42
N ILE A 39 2.87 -1.14 20.28
CA ILE A 39 3.47 -1.14 18.94
C ILE A 39 3.13 0.21 18.32
N ALA A 40 4.08 0.81 17.61
CA ALA A 40 3.80 1.95 16.75
C ALA A 40 2.89 1.49 15.60
N VAL A 41 1.60 1.82 15.70
CA VAL A 41 0.65 1.68 14.59
C VAL A 41 1.05 2.69 13.51
N PRO A 42 0.97 2.33 12.22
CA PRO A 42 1.50 3.17 11.15
C PRO A 42 0.73 4.46 10.85
N ASP A 43 -0.21 4.90 11.70
CA ASP A 43 -0.95 6.18 11.60
C ASP A 43 -0.07 7.41 11.28
N TYR A 44 1.24 7.34 11.57
CA TYR A 44 2.22 8.35 11.16
C TYR A 44 2.27 8.60 9.64
N VAL A 45 1.82 7.66 8.80
CA VAL A 45 1.71 7.81 7.34
C VAL A 45 0.81 8.98 6.97
N PHE A 46 -0.20 9.27 7.80
CA PHE A 46 -1.09 10.42 7.61
C PHE A 46 -0.55 11.72 8.22
N GLY A 47 0.65 11.69 8.81
CA GLY A 47 1.32 12.86 9.35
C GLY A 47 1.70 13.86 8.26
N ARG A 48 1.69 15.16 8.60
CA ARG A 48 2.05 16.24 7.65
C ARG A 48 3.50 16.15 7.17
N ASP A 49 4.38 15.62 8.00
CA ASP A 49 5.81 15.48 7.71
C ASP A 49 6.16 14.13 7.06
N TYR A 50 5.15 13.28 6.80
CA TYR A 50 5.37 11.99 6.16
C TYR A 50 5.69 12.18 4.67
N GLN A 51 6.86 11.68 4.27
CA GLN A 51 7.34 11.77 2.89
C GLN A 51 6.87 10.56 2.10
N LEU A 52 5.67 10.66 1.52
CA LEU A 52 5.16 9.64 0.61
C LEU A 52 6.05 9.57 -0.65
N MET A 53 6.57 8.38 -0.94
CA MET A 53 7.42 8.15 -2.11
C MET A 53 6.69 8.55 -3.40
N PRO A 54 7.28 9.37 -4.29
CA PRO A 54 6.65 9.67 -5.57
C PRO A 54 6.41 8.40 -6.40
N LEU A 55 5.27 8.32 -7.11
CA LEU A 55 4.91 7.13 -7.90
C LEU A 55 5.98 6.74 -8.94
N SER A 56 6.68 7.72 -9.51
CA SER A 56 7.79 7.48 -10.44
C SER A 56 9.00 6.82 -9.78
N GLU A 57 9.28 7.16 -8.52
CA GLU A 57 10.35 6.54 -7.75
C GLU A 57 9.94 5.14 -7.28
N LEU A 58 8.67 4.99 -6.86
CA LEU A 58 8.11 3.71 -6.49
C LEU A 58 8.14 2.73 -7.66
N GLU A 59 7.78 3.16 -8.87
CA GLU A 59 7.86 2.36 -10.10
C GLU A 59 9.29 1.86 -10.37
N GLN A 60 10.28 2.74 -10.25
CA GLN A 60 11.69 2.38 -10.40
C GLN A 60 12.12 1.37 -9.34
N TYR A 61 11.70 1.58 -8.09
CA TYR A 61 12.01 0.69 -6.98
C TYR A 61 11.44 -0.71 -7.22
N VAL A 62 10.13 -0.85 -7.47
CA VAL A 62 9.51 -2.17 -7.63
C VAL A 62 10.01 -2.88 -8.89
N THR A 63 10.40 -2.14 -9.92
CA THR A 63 11.01 -2.69 -11.13
C THR A 63 12.39 -3.29 -10.83
N ARG A 64 13.19 -2.60 -10.01
CA ARG A 64 14.56 -3.02 -9.63
C ARG A 64 14.56 -4.11 -8.58
N GLU A 65 13.83 -3.91 -7.48
CA GLU A 65 13.88 -4.74 -6.28
C GLU A 65 12.88 -5.92 -6.30
N LYS A 66 11.83 -5.85 -7.14
CA LYS A 66 10.77 -6.88 -7.23
C LYS A 66 9.96 -7.08 -5.94
N HIS A 67 10.04 -6.17 -4.99
CA HIS A 67 9.19 -6.10 -3.79
C HIS A 67 8.89 -4.64 -3.43
N LEU A 68 8.00 -4.43 -2.46
CA LEU A 68 7.65 -3.09 -1.97
C LEU A 68 8.71 -2.56 -1.00
N PRO A 69 8.91 -1.22 -0.92
CA PRO A 69 9.75 -0.61 0.10
C PRO A 69 9.31 -1.03 1.51
N ASN A 70 10.30 -1.28 2.37
CA ASN A 70 10.14 -1.75 3.75
C ASN A 70 9.48 -3.13 3.91
N VAL A 71 9.20 -3.87 2.83
CA VAL A 71 8.73 -5.26 2.88
C VAL A 71 9.92 -6.18 2.58
N PRO A 72 10.17 -7.24 3.39
CA PRO A 72 11.28 -8.15 3.14
C PRO A 72 11.11 -8.86 1.80
N ASN A 73 12.21 -9.13 1.11
CA ASN A 73 12.18 -9.83 -0.16
C ASN A 73 11.98 -11.35 0.03
N ALA A 74 11.67 -12.06 -1.05
CA ALA A 74 11.39 -13.49 -1.00
C ALA A 74 12.57 -14.33 -0.47
N GLY A 75 13.81 -13.94 -0.77
CA GLY A 75 15.01 -14.62 -0.28
C GLY A 75 15.16 -14.48 1.24
N GLU A 76 14.96 -13.28 1.76
CA GLU A 76 15.00 -13.01 3.20
C GLU A 76 13.92 -13.79 3.96
N ILE A 77 12.70 -13.86 3.41
CA ILE A 77 11.59 -14.63 4.00
C ILE A 77 11.90 -16.14 3.98
N GLN A 78 12.51 -16.63 2.90
CA GLN A 78 12.85 -18.04 2.78
C GLN A 78 13.96 -18.45 3.77
N GLU A 79 14.93 -17.57 4.01
CA GLU A 79 16.05 -17.83 4.91
C GLU A 79 15.65 -17.68 6.38
N ASN A 80 14.94 -16.60 6.73
CA ASN A 80 14.74 -16.20 8.13
C ASN A 80 13.29 -16.36 8.60
N GLY A 81 12.36 -16.74 7.72
CA GLY A 81 10.94 -16.69 8.00
C GLY A 81 10.43 -15.25 8.13
N VAL A 82 9.27 -15.09 8.76
CA VAL A 82 8.65 -13.78 8.96
C VAL A 82 7.99 -13.69 10.34
N ASP A 83 8.23 -12.59 11.05
CA ASP A 83 7.38 -12.23 12.19
C ASP A 83 6.03 -11.76 11.64
N VAL A 84 5.01 -12.61 11.79
CA VAL A 84 3.65 -12.35 11.29
C VAL A 84 3.10 -11.03 11.84
N GLY A 85 3.38 -10.69 13.10
CA GLY A 85 2.94 -9.45 13.72
C GLY A 85 3.59 -8.22 13.08
N GLN A 86 4.92 -8.19 12.96
CA GLN A 86 5.61 -7.09 12.26
C GLN A 86 5.20 -6.99 10.79
N PHE A 87 5.03 -8.13 10.12
CA PHE A 87 4.64 -8.15 8.71
C PHE A 87 3.24 -7.58 8.51
N GLN A 88 2.28 -7.91 9.39
CA GLN A 88 0.96 -7.28 9.38
C GLN A 88 1.03 -5.76 9.56
N MET A 89 1.91 -5.25 10.44
CA MET A 89 2.10 -3.80 10.60
C MET A 89 2.70 -3.16 9.34
N ARG A 90 3.68 -3.80 8.70
CA ARG A 90 4.23 -3.32 7.41
C ARG A 90 3.18 -3.32 6.30
N LEU A 91 2.31 -4.33 6.26
CA LEU A 91 1.20 -4.35 5.30
C LEU A 91 0.20 -3.24 5.57
N LEU A 92 -0.12 -2.94 6.84
CA LEU A 92 -0.98 -1.83 7.20
C LEU A 92 -0.37 -0.49 6.75
N GLU A 93 0.92 -0.28 6.96
CA GLU A 93 1.64 0.91 6.44
C GLU A 93 1.48 1.03 4.92
N LYS A 94 1.65 -0.07 4.16
CA LYS A 94 1.45 -0.06 2.71
C LYS A 94 0.00 0.23 2.31
N ILE A 95 -1.00 -0.21 3.08
CA ILE A 95 -2.42 0.09 2.84
C ILE A 95 -2.70 1.58 3.05
N GLU A 96 -2.09 2.20 4.06
CA GLU A 96 -2.22 3.63 4.32
C GLU A 96 -1.55 4.46 3.23
N GLU A 97 -0.34 4.09 2.79
CA GLU A 97 0.33 4.71 1.63
C GLU A 97 -0.53 4.59 0.36
N LEU A 98 -1.08 3.40 0.09
CA LEU A 98 -1.99 3.18 -1.04
C LEU A 98 -3.22 4.09 -0.97
N THR A 99 -3.78 4.28 0.22
CA THR A 99 -4.91 5.17 0.44
C THR A 99 -4.56 6.62 0.06
N LEU A 100 -3.36 7.10 0.44
CA LEU A 100 -2.89 8.42 0.03
C LEU A 100 -2.75 8.55 -1.50
N TYR A 101 -2.19 7.54 -2.17
CA TYR A 101 -2.12 7.52 -3.63
C TYR A 101 -3.51 7.54 -4.28
N THR A 102 -4.47 6.75 -3.78
CA THR A 102 -5.85 6.71 -4.30
C THR A 102 -6.56 8.05 -4.12
N VAL A 103 -6.42 8.71 -2.97
CA VAL A 103 -7.00 10.05 -2.74
C VAL A 103 -6.36 11.09 -3.68
N ALA A 104 -5.04 11.03 -3.89
CA ALA A 104 -4.37 11.91 -4.84
C ALA A 104 -4.85 11.67 -6.28
N GLN A 105 -5.02 10.41 -6.67
CA GLN A 105 -5.51 10.03 -7.99
C GLN A 105 -6.95 10.49 -8.23
N ALA A 106 -7.84 10.38 -7.24
CA ALA A 106 -9.21 10.86 -7.33
C ALA A 106 -9.27 12.37 -7.63
N LYS A 107 -8.43 13.18 -6.96
CA LYS A 107 -8.34 14.62 -7.24
C LYS A 107 -7.88 14.92 -8.66
N VAL A 108 -6.94 14.13 -9.19
CA VAL A 108 -6.49 14.27 -10.59
C VAL A 108 -7.63 13.94 -11.55
N ILE A 109 -8.38 12.86 -11.30
CA ILE A 109 -9.54 12.47 -12.12
C ILE A 109 -10.61 13.56 -12.11
N ASP A 110 -10.95 14.12 -10.94
CA ASP A 110 -11.94 15.18 -10.84
C ASP A 110 -11.52 16.43 -11.63
N ARG A 111 -10.24 16.81 -11.52
CA ARG A 111 -9.69 17.94 -12.28
C ARG A 111 -9.74 17.68 -13.78
N GLN A 112 -9.32 16.50 -14.23
CA GLN A 112 -9.36 16.12 -15.66
C GLN A 112 -10.79 16.07 -16.20
N ASN A 113 -11.76 15.62 -15.40
CA ASN A 113 -13.17 15.64 -15.78
C ASN A 113 -13.69 17.07 -15.95
N SER A 114 -13.33 17.98 -15.03
CA SER A 114 -13.67 19.40 -15.15
C SER A 114 -13.04 20.06 -16.37
N GLU A 115 -11.75 19.81 -16.63
CA GLU A 115 -11.05 20.31 -17.83
C GLU A 115 -11.68 19.76 -19.12
N THR A 116 -12.06 18.48 -19.12
CA THR A 116 -12.74 17.85 -20.25
C THR A 116 -14.13 18.46 -20.50
N ALA A 117 -14.87 18.80 -19.43
CA ALA A 117 -16.16 19.46 -19.55
C ALA A 117 -16.03 20.86 -20.17
N ASP A 118 -15.08 21.67 -19.70
CA ASP A 118 -14.79 23.01 -20.25
C ASP A 118 -14.39 22.95 -21.73
N LEU A 119 -13.48 22.03 -22.08
CA LEU A 119 -13.05 21.86 -23.48
C LEU A 119 -14.21 21.45 -24.40
N LYS A 120 -15.11 20.59 -23.94
CA LYS A 120 -16.31 20.20 -24.71
C LYS A 120 -17.25 21.38 -24.95
N GLU A 121 -17.46 22.23 -23.95
CA GLU A 121 -18.27 23.44 -24.09
C GLU A 121 -17.65 24.41 -25.11
N ARG A 122 -16.34 24.66 -25.00
CA ARG A 122 -15.60 25.53 -25.93
C ARG A 122 -15.65 25.01 -27.36
N ILE A 123 -15.50 23.70 -27.56
CA ILE A 123 -15.65 23.07 -28.89
C ILE A 123 -17.06 23.30 -29.42
N GLY A 124 -18.09 23.09 -28.61
CA GLY A 124 -19.48 23.33 -29.02
C GLY A 124 -19.75 24.78 -29.45
N VAL A 125 -19.21 25.77 -28.73
CA VAL A 125 -19.30 27.18 -29.10
C VAL A 125 -18.59 27.45 -30.43
N LEU A 126 -17.37 26.92 -30.61
CA LEU A 126 -16.61 27.10 -31.86
C LEU A 126 -17.35 26.48 -33.06
N GLU A 127 -17.92 25.29 -32.90
CA GLU A 127 -18.72 24.64 -33.95
C GLU A 127 -19.96 25.47 -34.34
N GLN A 128 -20.63 26.11 -33.38
CA GLN A 128 -21.75 27.00 -33.64
C GLN A 128 -21.31 28.26 -34.40
N THR A 129 -20.23 28.90 -33.96
CA THR A 129 -19.66 30.09 -34.63
C THR A 129 -19.27 29.77 -36.07
N ILE A 130 -18.62 28.63 -36.33
CA ILE A 130 -18.27 28.20 -37.68
C ILE A 130 -19.51 28.04 -38.56
N LYS A 131 -20.57 27.41 -38.04
CA LYS A 131 -21.84 27.25 -38.79
C LYS A 131 -22.48 28.59 -39.13
N GLN A 132 -22.45 29.56 -38.22
CA GLN A 132 -22.99 30.90 -38.47
C GLN A 132 -22.21 31.62 -39.58
N LEU A 133 -20.88 31.63 -39.51
CA LEU A 133 -20.03 32.26 -40.52
C LEU A 133 -20.21 31.65 -41.92
N LEU A 134 -20.36 30.32 -42.01
CA LEU A 134 -20.63 29.65 -43.28
C LEU A 134 -22.01 30.04 -43.84
N ALA A 135 -23.03 30.09 -42.98
CA ALA A 135 -24.39 30.47 -43.38
C ALA A 135 -24.51 31.94 -43.79
N GLU A 136 -23.67 32.83 -43.25
CA GLU A 136 -23.56 34.23 -43.67
C GLU A 136 -22.88 34.35 -45.03
N ARG A 137 -21.76 33.65 -45.24
CA ARG A 137 -21.03 33.63 -46.51
C ARG A 137 -21.88 33.13 -47.68
N ASP A 138 -22.73 32.13 -47.47
CA ASP A 138 -23.55 31.55 -48.54
C ASP A 138 -24.75 32.46 -48.94
N ARG A 139 -24.94 33.62 -48.28
CA ARG A 139 -25.98 34.62 -48.61
C ARG A 139 -25.48 35.79 -49.46
N ASP A 140 -24.17 35.96 -49.58
CA ASP A 140 -23.49 36.99 -50.40
C ASP A 140 -23.06 36.43 -51.77
#